data_AF-A0A519C1Q9-F1
#
_entry.id   AF-A0A519C1Q9-F1
#
_cell.length_a   1.000
_cell.length_b   1.000
_cell.length_c   1.000
_cell.angle_alpha   90.00
_cell.angle_beta   90.00
_cell.angle_gamma   90.00
#
_symmetry.space_group_name_H-M   'P 1'
#
loop_
_entity.id
_entity.type
_entity.pdbx_description
1 polymer ?
#
loop_
_entity_poly.entity_id
_entity_poly.type
_entity_poly.pdbx_seq_one_letter_code
_entity_poly.pdbx_strand_id
1 'polypeptide(L)'
;MPPKNLNFRMSIPNDFREDWDFLNKRSKIEGMTPAELIRDLIEEYLEEFQEEAAKAEQELDEVAGPLRDKVSRKVTVKKRPKPKKKSFVARKAIITKKKEEPEDAESMSIQDTPKFRLLELVRSLDSEDGIAQDKLIIEAGKERIPNPRLQLNKMIRRGILHVHLNRIHVT
;
A
#
# COMPACT_ATOMS: atom_id res chain seq x y z
N MET A 1 17.77 33.57 -32.07
CA MET A 1 17.34 32.82 -33.26
C MET A 1 17.34 31.34 -32.90
N PRO A 2 16.25 30.60 -33.12
CA PRO A 2 16.25 29.15 -32.95
C PRO A 2 17.14 28.50 -34.03
N PRO A 3 17.88 27.41 -33.73
CA PRO A 3 18.76 26.77 -34.69
C PRO A 3 17.94 26.23 -35.88
N LYS A 4 18.36 26.58 -37.11
CA LYS A 4 17.61 26.34 -38.34
C LYS A 4 17.54 24.88 -38.80
N ASN A 5 18.36 23.98 -38.27
CA ASN A 5 18.37 22.56 -38.64
C ASN A 5 18.61 21.69 -37.40
N LEU A 6 17.56 21.45 -36.62
CA LEU A 6 17.60 20.40 -35.60
C LEU A 6 17.38 19.08 -36.32
N ASN A 7 18.48 18.43 -36.72
CA ASN A 7 18.45 17.07 -37.27
C ASN A 7 18.04 16.10 -36.15
N PHE A 8 16.74 16.06 -35.80
CA PHE A 8 16.15 14.96 -35.07
C PHE A 8 16.16 13.74 -35.99
N ARG A 9 17.33 13.14 -36.20
CA ARG A 9 17.36 11.70 -36.42
C ARG A 9 16.92 11.12 -35.09
N MET A 10 15.63 10.84 -34.96
CA MET A 10 15.11 9.94 -33.94
C MET A 10 15.74 8.57 -34.22
N SER A 11 17.01 8.41 -33.83
CA SER A 11 17.70 7.15 -33.94
C SER A 11 17.02 6.21 -32.96
N ILE A 12 16.41 5.16 -33.49
CA ILE A 12 15.86 4.08 -32.68
C ILE A 12 17.02 3.55 -31.83
N PRO A 13 16.90 3.54 -30.48
CA PRO A 13 17.93 2.98 -29.62
C PRO A 13 18.22 1.55 -30.04
N ASN A 14 19.47 1.11 -29.88
CA ASN A 14 19.88 -0.23 -30.33
C ASN A 14 19.01 -1.34 -29.73
N ASP A 15 18.55 -1.14 -28.49
CA ASP A 15 17.69 -2.06 -27.75
C ASP A 15 16.34 -2.33 -28.43
N PHE A 16 15.83 -1.38 -29.23
CA PHE A 16 14.53 -1.49 -29.91
C PHE A 16 14.65 -1.76 -31.41
N ARG A 17 15.86 -1.97 -31.94
CA ARG A 17 16.05 -2.23 -33.38
C ARG A 17 15.45 -3.56 -33.81
N GLU A 18 15.57 -4.59 -32.97
CA GLU A 18 15.00 -5.91 -33.25
C GLU A 18 13.48 -5.86 -33.30
N ASP A 19 12.86 -5.16 -32.34
CA ASP A 19 11.40 -4.93 -32.29
C ASP A 19 10.93 -4.13 -33.51
N TRP A 20 11.67 -3.11 -33.90
CA TRP A 20 11.36 -2.31 -35.10
C TRP A 20 11.48 -3.12 -36.39
N ASP A 21 12.48 -3.99 -36.49
CA ASP A 21 12.65 -4.88 -37.64
C ASP A 21 11.54 -5.93 -37.70
N PHE A 22 11.09 -6.44 -36.56
CA PHE A 22 9.93 -7.33 -36.47
C PHE A 22 8.66 -6.62 -36.94
N LEU A 23 8.39 -5.42 -36.42
CA LEU A 23 7.23 -4.62 -36.77
C LEU A 23 7.20 -4.27 -38.27
N ASN A 24 8.35 -3.89 -38.85
CA ASN A 24 8.48 -3.62 -40.28
C ASN A 24 8.26 -4.86 -41.15
N LYS A 25 8.66 -6.05 -40.68
CA LYS A 25 8.37 -7.31 -41.40
C LYS A 25 6.88 -7.60 -41.38
N ARG A 26 6.24 -7.40 -40.22
CA ARG A 26 4.80 -7.65 -40.04
C ARG A 26 3.94 -6.68 -40.84
N SER A 27 4.29 -5.39 -40.84
CA SER A 27 3.56 -4.38 -41.62
C SER A 27 3.60 -4.67 -43.12
N LYS A 28 4.73 -5.20 -43.64
CA LYS A 28 4.85 -5.64 -45.04
C LYS A 28 3.98 -6.84 -45.39
N ILE A 29 3.75 -7.75 -44.44
CA ILE A 29 2.88 -8.92 -44.63
C ILE A 29 1.42 -8.49 -44.65
N GLU A 30 1.03 -7.59 -43.74
CA GLU A 30 -0.34 -7.08 -43.61
C GLU A 30 -0.66 -6.00 -44.67
N GLY A 31 0.35 -5.51 -45.40
CA GLY A 31 0.18 -4.52 -46.47
C GLY A 31 -0.09 -3.10 -45.96
N MET A 32 0.16 -2.84 -44.68
CA MET A 32 -0.11 -1.56 -44.01
C MET A 32 1.19 -0.84 -43.64
N THR A 33 1.09 0.45 -43.31
CA THR A 33 2.22 1.17 -42.75
C THR A 33 2.50 0.71 -41.31
N PRO A 34 3.76 0.72 -40.85
CA PRO A 34 4.07 0.36 -39.45
C PRO A 34 3.30 1.20 -38.42
N ALA A 35 2.98 2.45 -38.77
CA ALA A 35 2.21 3.35 -37.89
C ALA A 35 0.74 2.95 -37.79
N GLU A 36 0.12 2.46 -38.88
CA GLU A 36 -1.25 1.94 -38.87
C GLU A 36 -1.31 0.64 -38.05
N LEU A 37 -0.38 -0.28 -38.26
CA LEU A 37 -0.27 -1.51 -37.47
C LEU A 37 -0.14 -1.23 -35.96
N ILE A 38 0.68 -0.24 -35.59
CA ILE A 38 0.80 0.18 -34.18
C ILE A 38 -0.52 0.74 -33.65
N ARG A 39 -1.26 1.52 -34.45
CA ARG A 39 -2.56 2.06 -34.04
C ARG A 39 -3.56 0.95 -33.80
N ASP A 40 -3.70 0.03 -34.73
CA ASP A 40 -4.63 -1.10 -34.63
C ASP A 40 -4.34 -1.93 -33.37
N LEU A 41 -3.06 -2.19 -33.08
CA LEU A 41 -2.64 -2.93 -31.89
C LEU A 41 -2.89 -2.17 -30.58
N ILE A 42 -2.77 -0.84 -30.59
CA ILE A 42 -3.11 -0.01 -29.43
C ILE A 42 -4.63 0.05 -29.23
N GLU A 43 -5.39 0.15 -30.31
CA GLU A 43 -6.86 0.17 -30.28
C GLU A 43 -7.41 -1.15 -29.73
N GLU A 44 -6.92 -2.30 -30.25
CA GLU A 44 -7.26 -3.63 -29.73
C GLU A 44 -6.95 -3.76 -28.23
N TYR A 45 -5.76 -3.33 -27.79
CA TYR A 45 -5.39 -3.36 -26.37
C TYR A 45 -6.28 -2.47 -25.49
N LEU A 46 -6.65 -1.29 -25.97
CA LEU A 46 -7.52 -0.37 -25.23
C LEU A 46 -8.96 -0.85 -25.15
N GLU A 47 -9.47 -1.47 -26.21
CA GLU A 47 -10.78 -2.10 -26.22
C GLU A 47 -10.84 -3.27 -25.22
N GLU A 48 -9.86 -4.18 -25.26
CA GLU A 48 -9.75 -5.27 -24.29
C GLU A 48 -9.68 -4.75 -22.84
N PHE A 49 -8.85 -3.74 -22.59
CA PHE A 49 -8.72 -3.14 -21.26
C PHE A 49 -10.01 -2.47 -20.78
N GLN A 50 -10.76 -1.81 -21.68
CA GLN A 50 -12.05 -1.21 -21.35
C GLN A 50 -13.11 -2.27 -21.08
N GLU A 51 -13.13 -3.37 -21.84
CA GLU A 51 -14.02 -4.49 -21.56
C GLU A 51 -13.74 -5.15 -20.22
N GLU A 52 -12.46 -5.35 -19.87
CA GLU A 52 -12.06 -5.86 -18.56
C GLU A 52 -12.48 -4.92 -17.44
N ALA A 53 -12.30 -3.60 -17.63
CA ALA A 53 -12.74 -2.61 -16.66
C ALA A 53 -14.27 -2.59 -16.49
N ALA A 54 -15.02 -2.72 -17.58
CA ALA A 54 -16.48 -2.79 -17.56
C ALA A 54 -16.98 -4.07 -16.88
N LYS A 55 -16.32 -5.21 -17.12
CA LYS A 55 -16.60 -6.48 -16.43
C LYS A 55 -16.33 -6.35 -14.93
N ALA A 56 -15.21 -5.75 -14.54
CA ALA A 56 -14.88 -5.49 -13.14
C ALA A 56 -15.88 -4.54 -12.46
N GLU A 57 -16.37 -3.51 -13.16
CA GLU A 57 -17.40 -2.62 -12.64
C GLU A 57 -18.74 -3.35 -12.44
N GLN A 58 -19.13 -4.21 -13.39
CA GLN A 58 -20.32 -5.05 -13.28
C GLN A 58 -20.22 -6.03 -12.10
N GLU A 59 -19.08 -6.71 -11.94
CA GLU A 59 -18.83 -7.59 -10.79
C GLU A 59 -18.89 -6.83 -9.46
N LEU A 60 -18.34 -5.61 -9.41
CA LEU A 60 -18.39 -4.77 -8.22
C LEU A 60 -19.82 -4.31 -7.90
N ASP A 61 -20.64 -3.99 -8.91
CA ASP A 61 -22.03 -3.57 -8.71
C ASP A 61 -22.95 -4.76 -8.41
N GLU A 62 -22.65 -5.97 -8.87
CA GLU A 62 -23.33 -7.20 -8.42
C GLU A 62 -23.04 -7.50 -6.94
N VAL A 63 -21.80 -7.30 -6.49
CA VAL A 63 -21.39 -7.51 -5.10
C VAL A 63 -21.89 -6.38 -4.17
N ALA A 64 -21.89 -5.14 -4.64
CA ALA A 64 -22.23 -3.96 -3.85
C ALA A 64 -23.69 -3.46 -4.02
N GLY A 65 -24.37 -3.86 -5.08
CA GLY A 65 -25.76 -3.50 -5.40
C GLY A 65 -26.73 -3.81 -4.26
N PRO A 66 -26.69 -5.01 -3.64
CA PRO A 66 -27.52 -5.33 -2.47
C PRO A 66 -27.25 -4.47 -1.23
N LEU A 67 -26.11 -3.75 -1.21
CA LEU A 67 -25.71 -2.85 -0.12
C LEU A 67 -26.05 -1.38 -0.43
N ARG A 68 -26.01 -0.97 -1.71
CA ARG A 68 -26.37 0.38 -2.19
C ARG A 68 -27.88 0.63 -2.21
N ASP A 69 -28.69 -0.36 -2.61
CA ASP A 69 -30.16 -0.20 -2.73
C ASP A 69 -30.92 -0.27 -1.40
N LYS A 70 -30.24 -0.67 -0.32
CA LYS A 70 -30.80 -0.56 1.01
C LYS A 70 -30.75 0.91 1.44
N VAL A 71 -31.80 1.67 1.07
CA VAL A 71 -32.08 2.97 1.67
C VAL A 71 -31.99 2.82 3.18
N SER A 72 -30.97 3.42 3.79
CA SER A 72 -30.75 3.31 5.22
C SER A 72 -32.05 3.65 5.95
N ARG A 73 -32.62 2.67 6.64
CA ARG A 73 -33.86 2.85 7.38
C ARG A 73 -33.57 3.97 8.38
N LYS A 74 -34.21 5.14 8.25
CA LYS A 74 -33.99 6.27 9.15
C LYS A 74 -34.33 5.84 10.58
N VAL A 75 -33.34 5.37 11.33
CA VAL A 75 -33.49 5.07 12.74
C VAL A 75 -33.48 6.42 13.45
N THR A 76 -34.67 6.87 13.83
CA THR A 76 -34.83 8.01 14.75
C THR A 76 -34.31 7.57 16.12
N VAL A 77 -32.99 7.68 16.30
CA VAL A 77 -32.38 7.51 17.62
C VAL A 77 -32.91 8.64 18.49
N LYS A 78 -33.87 8.33 19.37
CA LYS A 78 -34.32 9.25 20.43
C LYS A 78 -33.08 9.60 21.25
N LYS A 79 -32.55 10.81 21.02
CA LYS A 79 -31.40 11.32 21.77
C LYS A 79 -31.74 11.24 23.25
N ARG A 80 -30.92 10.50 24.02
CA ARG A 80 -31.07 10.43 25.48
C ARG A 80 -31.04 11.85 26.02
N PRO A 81 -31.94 12.22 26.96
CA PRO A 81 -31.96 13.56 27.52
C PRO A 81 -30.58 13.88 28.10
N LYS A 82 -30.00 15.01 27.68
CA LYS A 82 -28.71 15.48 28.20
C LYS A 82 -28.83 15.57 29.73
N PRO A 83 -27.89 15.01 30.50
CA PRO A 83 -27.97 15.11 31.95
C PRO A 83 -27.96 16.59 32.34
N LYS A 84 -28.94 17.01 33.15
CA LYS A 84 -29.01 18.38 33.67
C LYS A 84 -27.67 18.72 34.31
N LYS A 85 -27.08 19.86 33.94
CA LYS A 85 -25.86 20.38 34.59
C LYS A 85 -26.17 20.50 36.08
N LYS A 86 -25.55 19.63 36.89
CA LYS A 86 -25.72 19.67 38.34
C LYS A 86 -25.11 20.99 38.82
N SER A 87 -25.98 21.91 39.25
CA SER A 87 -25.59 23.00 40.13
C SER A 87 -24.92 22.39 41.35
N PHE A 88 -23.95 23.13 41.87
CA PHE A 88 -23.06 22.80 42.97
C PHE A 88 -23.81 22.14 44.15
N VAL A 89 -23.88 20.82 44.16
CA VAL A 89 -24.34 20.02 45.31
C VAL A 89 -23.32 18.90 45.47
N ALA A 90 -22.75 18.86 46.67
CA ALA A 90 -21.56 18.10 47.06
C ALA A 90 -21.46 16.72 46.40
N ARG A 91 -20.36 16.51 45.66
CA ARG A 91 -20.01 15.21 45.10
C ARG A 91 -19.65 14.27 46.24
N LYS A 92 -20.59 13.42 46.70
CA LYS A 92 -20.23 12.17 47.37
C LYS A 92 -19.46 11.32 46.37
N ALA A 93 -18.19 11.05 46.66
CA ALA A 93 -17.34 10.21 45.84
C ALA A 93 -17.85 8.77 45.92
N ILE A 94 -18.43 8.27 44.83
CA ILE A 94 -18.71 6.85 44.65
C ILE A 94 -17.44 6.25 44.07
N ILE A 95 -16.66 5.60 44.93
CA ILE A 95 -15.47 4.84 44.53
C ILE A 95 -15.96 3.59 43.81
N THR A 96 -16.01 3.63 42.48
CA THR A 96 -16.19 2.43 41.67
C THR A 96 -14.88 1.67 41.68
N LYS A 97 -14.87 0.45 42.23
CA LYS A 97 -13.70 -0.45 42.14
C LYS A 97 -13.32 -0.63 40.67
N LYS A 98 -12.02 -0.46 40.38
CA LYS A 98 -11.47 -0.72 39.04
C LYS A 98 -11.75 -2.19 38.71
N LYS A 99 -12.23 -2.41 37.49
CA LYS A 99 -12.38 -3.74 36.88
C LYS A 99 -11.02 -4.43 36.98
N GLU A 100 -10.98 -5.60 37.62
CA GLU A 100 -9.78 -6.43 37.71
C GLU A 100 -9.25 -6.67 36.30
N GLU A 101 -8.04 -6.15 36.05
CA GLU A 101 -7.24 -6.51 34.89
C GLU A 101 -6.83 -7.98 35.07
N PRO A 102 -6.87 -8.82 34.02
CA PRO A 102 -6.45 -10.20 34.16
C PRO A 102 -5.00 -10.26 34.65
N GLU A 103 -4.77 -11.00 35.74
CA GLU A 103 -3.51 -11.15 36.48
C GLU A 103 -2.37 -11.84 35.70
N ASP A 104 -2.50 -12.05 34.39
CA ASP A 104 -1.50 -12.72 33.55
C ASP A 104 -0.70 -11.74 32.67
N ALA A 105 -0.58 -10.48 33.08
CA ALA A 105 0.50 -9.64 32.57
C ALA A 105 1.77 -10.03 33.33
N GLU A 106 2.33 -11.20 33.00
CA GLU A 106 3.74 -11.49 33.24
C GLU A 106 4.51 -10.20 32.96
N SER A 107 5.34 -9.78 33.90
CA SER A 107 6.09 -8.53 33.88
C SER A 107 6.94 -8.44 32.61
N MET A 108 6.35 -8.02 31.50
CA MET A 108 7.03 -7.88 30.22
C MET A 108 8.10 -6.82 30.41
N SER A 109 9.36 -7.24 30.34
CA SER A 109 10.48 -6.30 30.29
C SER A 109 10.27 -5.36 29.11
N ILE A 110 10.71 -4.10 29.24
CA ILE A 110 10.69 -3.14 28.12
C ILE A 110 11.34 -3.74 26.86
N GLN A 111 12.33 -4.62 27.05
CA GLN A 111 13.04 -5.32 25.98
C GLN A 111 12.17 -6.34 25.22
N ASP A 112 11.14 -6.91 25.85
CA ASP A 112 10.26 -7.91 25.23
C ASP A 112 9.21 -7.31 24.30
N THR A 113 9.11 -5.99 24.23
CA THR A 113 8.16 -5.37 23.31
C THR A 113 8.59 -5.62 21.85
N PRO A 114 7.63 -5.76 20.92
CA PRO A 114 7.92 -6.05 19.51
C PRO A 114 8.78 -4.99 18.83
N LYS A 115 8.87 -3.78 19.38
CA LYS A 115 9.77 -2.74 18.89
C LYS A 115 11.24 -3.08 19.15
N PHE A 116 11.56 -3.49 20.38
CA PHE A 116 12.94 -3.73 20.79
C PHE A 116 13.47 -5.04 20.21
N ARG A 117 12.65 -6.10 20.19
CA ARG A 117 13.00 -7.34 19.48
C ARG A 117 13.29 -7.11 18.00
N LEU A 118 12.45 -6.32 17.32
CA LEU A 118 12.68 -6.01 15.91
C LEU A 118 13.94 -5.16 15.71
N LEU A 119 14.25 -4.23 16.62
CA LEU A 119 15.50 -3.46 16.58
C LEU A 119 16.74 -4.33 16.79
N GLU A 120 16.66 -5.30 17.70
CA GLU A 120 17.73 -6.26 17.96
C GLU A 120 17.99 -7.13 16.73
N LEU A 121 16.93 -7.60 16.06
CA LEU A 121 17.01 -8.27 14.76
C LEU A 121 17.66 -7.41 13.68
N VAL A 122 17.25 -6.14 13.57
CA VAL A 122 17.83 -5.26 12.56
C VAL A 122 19.33 -5.11 12.84
N ARG A 123 19.74 -4.92 14.10
CA ARG A 123 21.15 -4.78 14.48
C ARG A 123 21.98 -6.03 14.27
N SER A 124 21.40 -7.22 14.45
CA SER A 124 22.11 -8.49 14.24
C SER A 124 22.28 -8.81 12.75
N LEU A 125 21.36 -8.34 11.91
CA LEU A 125 21.38 -8.53 10.46
C LEU A 125 22.03 -7.37 9.69
N ASP A 126 22.30 -6.25 10.37
CA ASP A 126 22.80 -5.06 9.71
C ASP A 126 24.17 -5.36 9.11
N SER A 127 24.26 -5.15 7.81
CA SER A 127 25.50 -5.20 7.03
C SER A 127 25.73 -3.80 6.48
N GLU A 128 26.97 -3.42 6.16
CA GLU A 128 27.28 -2.07 5.60
C GLU A 128 26.39 -1.71 4.39
N ASP A 129 25.94 -2.75 3.69
CA ASP A 129 25.10 -2.73 2.51
C ASP A 129 23.59 -2.55 2.76
N GLY A 130 23.12 -2.67 4.01
CA GLY A 130 21.72 -2.62 4.41
C GLY A 130 20.92 -3.92 4.21
N ILE A 131 19.74 -4.01 4.83
CA ILE A 131 18.94 -5.24 4.88
C ILE A 131 17.76 -5.17 3.90
N ALA A 132 17.55 -6.22 3.12
CA ALA A 132 16.36 -6.35 2.28
C ALA A 132 15.08 -6.48 3.13
N GLN A 133 14.05 -5.70 2.79
CA GLN A 133 12.79 -5.65 3.54
C GLN A 133 12.13 -7.02 3.70
N ASP A 134 12.11 -7.83 2.65
CA ASP A 134 11.46 -9.16 2.68
C ASP A 134 12.20 -10.14 3.59
N LYS A 135 13.54 -10.10 3.59
CA LYS A 135 14.37 -10.92 4.49
C LYS A 135 14.09 -10.58 5.95
N LEU A 136 14.01 -9.29 6.27
CA LEU A 136 13.72 -8.82 7.62
C LEU A 136 12.33 -9.26 8.10
N ILE A 137 11.33 -9.24 7.22
CA ILE A 137 9.96 -9.70 7.55
C ILE A 137 9.93 -11.21 7.82
N ILE A 138 10.64 -12.00 7.01
CA ILE A 138 10.72 -13.46 7.19
C ILE A 138 11.38 -13.80 8.51
N GLU A 139 12.49 -13.15 8.85
CA GLU A 139 13.22 -13.40 10.10
C GLU A 139 12.45 -12.91 11.33
N ALA A 140 11.78 -11.76 11.25
CA ALA A 140 10.88 -11.30 12.30
C ALA A 140 9.67 -12.25 12.51
N GLY A 141 9.23 -12.93 11.45
CA GLY A 141 8.25 -14.00 11.55
C GLY A 141 8.78 -15.23 12.32
N LYS A 142 10.04 -15.61 12.11
CA LYS A 142 10.70 -16.70 12.85
C LYS A 142 10.85 -16.38 14.34
N GLU A 143 11.14 -15.12 14.66
CA GLU A 143 11.19 -14.63 16.05
C GLU A 143 9.82 -14.38 16.71
N ARG A 144 8.73 -14.73 16.02
CA ARG A 144 7.35 -14.58 16.50
C ARG A 144 7.02 -13.13 16.89
N ILE A 145 7.56 -12.16 16.16
CA ILE A 145 7.22 -10.75 16.38
C ILE A 145 5.83 -10.48 15.82
N PRO A 146 4.88 -9.96 16.62
CA PRO A 146 3.55 -9.63 16.14
C PRO A 146 3.59 -8.49 15.10
N ASN A 147 2.98 -8.72 13.94
CA ASN A 147 2.79 -7.74 12.86
C ASN A 147 4.07 -6.99 12.43
N PRO A 148 5.09 -7.69 11.92
CA PRO A 148 6.41 -7.12 11.63
C PRO A 148 6.38 -5.99 10.59
N ARG A 149 5.54 -6.11 9.55
CA ARG A 149 5.33 -5.06 8.52
C ARG A 149 4.85 -3.74 9.11
N LEU A 150 3.88 -3.81 10.02
CA LEU A 150 3.29 -2.62 10.64
C LEU A 150 4.29 -1.95 11.59
N GLN A 151 5.07 -2.75 12.30
CA GLN A 151 6.10 -2.25 13.21
C GLN A 151 7.25 -1.60 12.45
N LEU A 152 7.70 -2.20 11.35
CA LEU A 152 8.70 -1.63 10.44
C LEU A 152 8.25 -0.27 9.89
N ASN A 153 7.03 -0.17 9.35
CA ASN A 153 6.47 1.09 8.84
C ASN A 153 6.33 2.17 9.93
N LYS A 154 6.08 1.78 11.18
CA LYS A 154 6.07 2.72 12.32
C LYS A 154 7.47 3.23 12.62
N MET A 155 8.49 2.39 12.52
CA MET A 155 9.87 2.78 12.81
C MET A 155 10.47 3.66 11.72
N ILE A 156 10.19 3.36 10.45
CA ILE A 156 10.56 4.21 9.31
C ILE A 156 9.93 5.59 9.45
N ARG A 157 8.62 5.68 9.74
CA ARG A 157 7.93 6.96 9.96
C ARG A 157 8.49 7.78 11.13
N ARG A 158 9.10 7.11 12.11
CA ARG A 158 9.73 7.76 13.28
C ARG A 158 11.20 8.12 13.05
N GLY A 159 11.75 7.83 11.87
CA GLY A 159 13.17 8.08 11.55
C GLY A 159 14.15 7.18 12.31
N ILE A 160 13.67 6.08 12.89
CA ILE A 160 14.52 5.10 13.60
C ILE A 160 15.22 4.16 12.60
N LEU A 161 14.56 3.91 11.47
CA LEU A 161 15.10 3.15 10.35
C LEU A 161 15.02 4.03 9.11
N HIS A 162 16.04 3.96 8.27
CA HIS A 162 16.11 4.65 6.99
C HIS A 162 16.03 3.65 5.84
N VAL A 163 15.33 4.00 4.76
CA VAL A 163 15.24 3.17 3.55
C VAL A 163 16.07 3.81 2.45
N HIS A 164 17.07 3.10 1.95
CA HIS A 164 17.92 3.52 0.84
C HIS A 164 18.05 2.39 -0.17
N LEU A 165 17.78 2.65 -1.46
CA LEU A 165 17.83 1.63 -2.53
C LEU A 165 17.08 0.32 -2.19
N ASN A 166 15.90 0.45 -1.59
CA ASN A 166 15.07 -0.68 -1.10
C ASN A 166 15.72 -1.54 -0.01
N ARG A 167 16.77 -1.02 0.64
CA ARG A 167 17.41 -1.63 1.80
C ARG A 167 17.18 -0.76 3.03
N ILE A 168 17.05 -1.43 4.16
CA ILE A 168 16.75 -0.84 5.45
C ILE A 168 18.05 -0.72 6.23
N HIS A 169 18.33 0.47 6.71
CA HIS A 169 19.49 0.81 7.52
C HIS A 169 19.01 1.34 8.88
N VAL A 170 19.81 1.12 9.91
CA VAL A 170 19.61 1.77 11.21
C VAL A 170 20.23 3.16 11.16
N THR A 171 19.50 4.16 11.65
CA THR A 171 19.97 5.55 11.75
C THR A 171 20.99 5.74 12.87
#